data_AF-U6DYU2-F1
#
_entry.id   AF-U6DYU2-F1
#
_cell.length_a   1.000
_cell.length_b   1.000
_cell.length_c   1.000
_cell.angle_alpha   90.00
_cell.angle_beta   90.00
_cell.angle_gamma   90.00
#
_symmetry.space_group_name_H-M   'P 1'
#
loop_
_entity.id
_entity.type
_entity.pdbx_description
1 polymer ?
#
loop_
_entity_poly.entity_id
_entity_poly.type
_entity_poly.pdbx_seq_one_letter_code
_entity_poly.pdbx_strand_id
1 'polypeptide(L)'
;LSEIFMPPAPITAPVMSLTPEPRGVLSSQPSVLGMGHAPPGAPGEFSLQQLQQRPPEKVERKELPPEHQSLKTSFEKLLQRCSLSATDLKTKRKLEKAAQRLECLYDKLCQGTLSPHVLAGLHEVARCVDAGDFEQGLAVHAQVVARSSFSEVSSFMLVLKAVLSIAQKLHTETREPPAVT
;
A
#
# COMPACT_ATOMS: atom_id res chain seq x y z
N LEU A 1 -35.06 17.05 37.41
CA LEU A 1 -35.09 15.59 37.61
C LEU A 1 -35.67 14.96 36.36
N SER A 2 -35.09 13.85 35.91
CA SER A 2 -35.54 13.00 34.78
C SER A 2 -35.11 13.53 33.40
N GLU A 3 -34.46 12.79 32.51
CA GLU A 3 -34.39 11.34 32.30
C GLU A 3 -32.97 10.85 31.97
N ILE A 4 -32.62 9.74 32.61
CA ILE A 4 -31.40 8.97 32.41
C ILE A 4 -31.66 8.02 31.24
N PHE A 5 -31.12 8.33 30.06
CA PHE A 5 -31.17 7.41 28.92
C PHE A 5 -30.05 6.37 29.07
N MET A 6 -30.42 5.16 29.50
CA MET A 6 -29.52 4.00 29.52
C MET A 6 -29.51 3.31 28.16
N PRO A 7 -28.34 3.00 27.58
CA PRO A 7 -28.24 2.11 26.42
C PRO A 7 -28.41 0.64 26.84
N PRO A 8 -29.01 -0.22 25.97
CA PRO A 8 -29.15 -1.65 26.24
C PRO A 8 -27.78 -2.36 26.21
N ALA A 9 -27.59 -3.33 27.11
CA ALA A 9 -26.34 -4.08 27.27
C ALA A 9 -26.05 -5.00 26.06
N PRO A 10 -24.78 -5.12 25.62
CA PRO A 10 -24.37 -6.13 24.66
C PRO A 10 -24.32 -7.53 25.29
N ILE A 11 -24.78 -8.50 24.51
CA ILE A 11 -25.11 -9.86 24.91
C ILE A 11 -23.83 -10.67 25.16
N THR A 12 -23.82 -11.32 26.31
CA THR A 12 -22.81 -12.25 26.82
C THR A 12 -22.63 -13.47 25.92
N ALA A 13 -21.37 -13.87 25.75
CA ALA A 13 -20.83 -15.23 25.77
C ALA A 13 -20.12 -15.74 24.48
N PRO A 14 -18.96 -16.41 24.64
CA PRO A 14 -18.17 -16.99 23.55
C PRO A 14 -18.64 -18.42 23.22
N VAL A 15 -18.72 -18.76 21.93
CA VAL A 15 -18.85 -20.15 21.48
C VAL A 15 -17.45 -20.76 21.36
N MET A 16 -17.08 -21.55 22.36
CA MET A 16 -16.12 -22.64 22.21
C MET A 16 -16.84 -23.78 21.49
N SER A 17 -16.26 -24.30 20.41
CA SER A 17 -16.66 -25.60 19.85
C SER A 17 -15.42 -26.47 19.77
N LEU A 18 -15.48 -27.50 20.59
CA LEU A 18 -14.44 -28.46 20.92
C LEU A 18 -14.18 -29.40 19.74
N THR A 19 -12.91 -29.75 19.59
CA THR A 19 -12.43 -31.00 19.01
C THR A 19 -13.16 -32.20 19.62
N PRO A 20 -13.41 -33.25 18.82
CA PRO A 20 -12.88 -34.57 19.17
C PRO A 20 -12.33 -35.39 17.98
N GLU A 21 -11.18 -36.03 18.23
CA GLU A 21 -10.59 -37.24 17.60
C GLU A 21 -11.46 -38.50 17.90
N PRO A 22 -11.12 -39.79 17.63
CA PRO A 22 -10.31 -40.53 16.63
C PRO A 22 -11.13 -41.57 15.80
N ARG A 23 -10.47 -42.26 14.84
CA ARG A 23 -10.46 -43.74 14.60
C ARG A 23 -10.53 -44.19 13.12
N GLY A 24 -9.35 -44.54 12.61
CA GLY A 24 -8.97 -45.73 11.82
C GLY A 24 -9.90 -46.40 10.80
N VAL A 25 -9.38 -46.57 9.58
CA VAL A 25 -9.44 -47.87 8.88
C VAL A 25 -8.25 -48.05 7.92
N LEU A 26 -7.57 -49.19 8.07
CA LEU A 26 -6.61 -49.77 7.13
C LEU A 26 -7.34 -50.30 5.88
N SER A 27 -6.79 -50.07 4.68
CA SER A 27 -6.97 -50.95 3.52
C SER A 27 -5.88 -50.64 2.49
N SER A 28 -4.79 -51.41 2.48
CA SER A 28 -4.57 -52.59 1.63
C SER A 28 -4.28 -52.25 0.16
N GLN A 29 -3.00 -52.39 -0.19
CA GLN A 29 -2.46 -52.56 -1.55
C GLN A 29 -3.10 -53.78 -2.27
N PRO A 30 -3.02 -53.86 -3.62
CA PRO A 30 -1.90 -54.58 -4.25
C PRO A 30 -1.35 -53.98 -5.57
N SER A 31 -0.06 -54.22 -5.79
CA SER A 31 0.73 -54.07 -7.02
C SER A 31 0.22 -54.94 -8.19
N VAL A 32 0.40 -54.53 -9.45
CA VAL A 32 1.42 -55.06 -10.41
C VAL A 32 1.24 -54.55 -11.86
N LEU A 33 2.35 -54.10 -12.42
CA LEU A 33 2.85 -54.15 -13.81
C LEU A 33 1.98 -54.81 -14.91
N GLY A 34 1.78 -54.07 -16.01
CA GLY A 34 1.34 -54.58 -17.31
C GLY A 34 1.88 -53.71 -18.45
N MET A 35 2.68 -54.31 -19.32
CA MET A 35 3.53 -53.74 -20.36
C MET A 35 2.77 -53.60 -21.69
N GLY A 36 2.96 -52.48 -22.41
CA GLY A 36 2.36 -52.28 -23.74
C GLY A 36 3.00 -51.12 -24.50
N HIS A 37 3.59 -51.44 -25.66
CA HIS A 37 4.35 -50.59 -26.59
C HIS A 37 3.56 -49.42 -27.21
N ALA A 38 4.31 -48.39 -27.63
CA ALA A 38 3.92 -47.10 -28.23
C ALA A 38 3.16 -47.18 -29.60
N PRO A 39 2.60 -46.04 -30.08
CA PRO A 39 3.38 -45.17 -30.98
C PRO A 39 3.34 -43.66 -30.61
N PRO A 40 4.31 -42.87 -31.11
CA PRO A 40 4.58 -41.50 -30.69
C PRO A 40 3.72 -40.50 -31.47
N GLY A 41 3.06 -39.58 -30.77
CA GLY A 41 2.19 -38.61 -31.42
C GLY A 41 1.72 -37.48 -30.51
N ALA A 42 2.53 -36.44 -30.45
CA ALA A 42 2.26 -35.08 -29.98
C ALA A 42 2.40 -34.77 -28.47
N PRO A 43 3.07 -33.64 -28.13
CA PRO A 43 3.55 -33.32 -26.79
C PRO A 43 2.65 -32.31 -26.07
N GLY A 44 2.72 -32.27 -24.75
CA GLY A 44 2.39 -31.05 -24.01
C GLY A 44 1.52 -31.30 -22.80
N GLU A 45 2.15 -31.80 -21.74
CA GLU A 45 1.75 -31.53 -20.38
C GLU A 45 1.57 -30.01 -20.21
N PHE A 46 0.34 -29.54 -20.00
CA PHE A 46 0.10 -28.22 -19.42
C PHE A 46 -0.25 -28.37 -17.93
N SER A 47 0.57 -29.16 -17.23
CA SER A 47 0.92 -28.92 -15.84
C SER A 47 2.08 -27.93 -15.80
N LEU A 48 1.80 -26.67 -16.14
CA LEU A 48 2.67 -25.55 -15.77
C LEU A 48 1.81 -24.61 -14.93
N GLN A 49 1.94 -24.72 -13.61
CA GLN A 49 2.86 -23.83 -12.93
C GLN A 49 2.55 -22.36 -13.26
N GLN A 50 1.29 -21.95 -13.12
CA GLN A 50 0.97 -20.56 -12.80
C GLN A 50 1.27 -20.29 -11.30
N LEU A 51 2.35 -20.89 -10.80
CA LEU A 51 3.23 -20.18 -9.89
C LEU A 51 3.89 -19.14 -10.79
N GLN A 52 3.21 -18.00 -10.99
CA GLN A 52 3.80 -16.83 -11.63
C GLN A 52 5.06 -16.55 -10.83
N GLN A 53 6.17 -17.00 -11.40
CA GLN A 53 7.50 -16.77 -10.90
C GLN A 53 7.67 -15.27 -10.88
N ARG A 54 7.47 -14.69 -9.70
CA ARG A 54 7.92 -13.35 -9.40
C ARG A 54 9.44 -13.47 -9.40
N PRO A 55 10.17 -12.88 -10.37
CA PRO A 55 11.61 -12.96 -10.39
C PRO A 55 12.15 -12.44 -9.05
N PRO A 56 12.90 -13.25 -8.28
CA PRO A 56 13.48 -12.82 -7.03
C PRO A 56 14.87 -12.26 -7.31
N GLU A 57 14.96 -11.13 -8.00
CA GLU A 57 16.20 -10.35 -8.12
C GLU A 57 15.76 -8.88 -8.16
N LYS A 58 16.19 -8.01 -7.23
CA LYS A 58 17.59 -7.64 -7.05
C LYS A 58 17.87 -7.32 -5.58
N VAL A 59 18.69 -8.17 -4.98
CA VAL A 59 19.40 -7.91 -3.73
C VAL A 59 20.53 -6.91 -4.02
N GLU A 60 20.83 -6.09 -3.02
CA GLU A 60 22.04 -5.25 -2.89
C GLU A 60 22.10 -3.95 -3.70
N ARG A 61 21.61 -2.86 -3.08
CA ARG A 61 22.37 -1.62 -2.90
C ARG A 61 21.73 -0.81 -1.78
N LYS A 62 22.54 -0.12 -0.98
CA LYS A 62 22.12 0.83 0.08
C LYS A 62 21.41 2.08 -0.49
N GLU A 63 20.84 1.98 -1.68
CA GLU A 63 20.32 3.06 -2.50
C GLU A 63 18.96 2.59 -3.07
N LEU A 64 17.94 3.44 -3.02
CA LEU A 64 16.60 3.12 -3.52
C LEU A 64 16.67 2.59 -4.97
N PRO A 65 15.95 1.51 -5.31
CA PRO A 65 15.85 1.04 -6.68
C PRO A 65 15.51 2.20 -7.63
N PRO A 66 16.08 2.24 -8.85
CA PRO A 66 15.79 3.30 -9.84
C PRO A 66 14.28 3.42 -10.14
N GLU A 67 13.55 2.33 -9.97
CA GLU A 67 12.10 2.30 -10.08
C GLU A 67 11.38 3.18 -9.05
N HIS A 68 11.92 3.40 -7.85
CA HIS A 68 11.31 4.20 -6.78
C HIS A 68 11.96 5.58 -6.57
N GLN A 69 13.05 5.87 -7.28
CA GLN A 69 13.75 7.17 -7.22
C GLN A 69 12.90 8.33 -7.73
N SER A 70 12.08 8.10 -8.77
CA SER A 70 11.12 9.08 -9.30
C SER A 70 10.16 9.55 -8.21
N LEU A 71 9.53 8.60 -7.52
CA LEU A 71 8.60 8.86 -6.42
C LEU A 71 9.22 9.70 -5.30
N LYS A 72 10.41 9.30 -4.84
CA LYS A 72 11.12 10.06 -3.80
C LYS A 72 11.38 11.50 -4.27
N THR A 73 11.87 11.65 -5.49
CA THR A 73 12.16 12.96 -6.07
C THR A 73 10.89 13.83 -6.14
N SER A 74 9.76 13.29 -6.57
CA SER A 74 8.48 14.01 -6.65
C SER A 74 8.00 14.48 -5.26
N PHE A 75 8.08 13.63 -4.24
CA PHE A 75 7.71 14.01 -2.87
C PHE A 75 8.67 15.01 -2.23
N GLU A 76 9.98 14.88 -2.45
CA GLU A 76 10.95 15.87 -1.96
C GLU A 76 10.76 17.23 -2.63
N LYS A 77 10.55 17.25 -3.95
CA LYS A 77 10.20 18.48 -4.69
C LYS A 77 8.92 19.11 -4.17
N LEU A 78 7.90 18.30 -3.85
CA LEU A 78 6.65 18.77 -3.27
C LEU A 78 6.89 19.43 -1.91
N LEU A 79 7.65 18.79 -1.02
CA LEU A 79 7.97 19.35 0.30
C LEU A 79 8.73 20.67 0.18
N GLN A 80 9.72 20.73 -0.72
CA GLN A 80 10.48 21.95 -0.99
C GLN A 80 9.57 23.07 -1.50
N ARG A 81 8.74 22.81 -2.52
CA ARG A 81 7.75 23.78 -3.02
C ARG A 81 6.81 24.25 -1.93
N CYS A 82 6.22 23.33 -1.17
CA CYS A 82 5.31 23.67 -0.09
C CYS A 82 6.01 24.48 1.02
N SER A 83 7.28 24.21 1.33
CA SER A 83 8.05 24.97 2.32
C SER A 83 8.35 26.41 1.88
N LEU A 84 8.60 26.60 0.58
CA LEU A 84 8.81 27.92 -0.03
C LEU A 84 7.50 28.70 -0.15
N SER A 85 6.40 28.04 -0.53
CA SER A 85 5.07 28.66 -0.64
C SER A 85 4.42 28.91 0.72
N ALA A 86 4.74 28.12 1.75
CA ALA A 86 4.18 28.30 3.08
C ALA A 86 4.73 29.57 3.74
N THR A 87 3.85 30.54 3.94
CA THR A 87 4.12 31.76 4.72
C THR A 87 4.02 31.52 6.23
N ASP A 88 3.27 30.50 6.64
CA ASP A 88 2.99 30.21 8.05
C ASP A 88 3.98 29.20 8.65
N LEU A 89 4.59 29.58 9.79
CA LEU A 89 5.59 28.77 10.50
C LEU A 89 5.03 27.41 10.96
N LYS A 90 3.73 27.33 11.29
CA LYS A 90 3.06 26.10 11.72
C LYS A 90 3.00 25.10 10.56
N THR A 91 2.70 25.58 9.36
CA THR A 91 2.66 24.77 8.15
C THR A 91 4.06 24.24 7.80
N LYS A 92 5.09 25.10 7.88
CA LYS A 92 6.48 24.70 7.67
C LYS A 92 6.91 23.59 8.65
N ARG A 93 6.65 23.76 9.95
CA ARG A 93 6.91 22.70 10.95
C ARG A 93 6.17 21.39 10.66
N LYS A 94 4.96 21.47 10.10
CA LYS A 94 4.16 20.28 9.75
C LYS A 94 4.74 19.55 8.54
N LEU A 95 5.24 20.30 7.54
CA LEU A 95 5.96 19.75 6.40
C LEU A 95 7.26 19.07 6.83
N GLU A 96 8.03 19.66 7.74
CA GLU A 96 9.26 19.04 8.25
C GLU A 96 9.00 17.72 8.98
N LYS A 97 7.97 17.69 9.83
CA LYS A 97 7.53 16.43 10.48
C LYS A 97 7.08 15.38 9.47
N ALA A 98 6.45 15.82 8.39
CA ALA A 98 6.05 14.92 7.31
C ALA A 98 7.25 14.42 6.51
N ALA A 99 8.26 15.27 6.28
CA ALA A 99 9.50 14.89 5.62
C ALA A 99 10.24 13.79 6.39
N GLN A 100 10.43 13.96 7.70
CA GLN A 100 11.04 12.93 8.57
C GLN A 100 10.27 11.59 8.52
N ARG A 101 8.93 11.66 8.43
CA ARG A 101 8.10 10.47 8.32
C ARG A 101 8.16 9.82 6.93
N LEU A 102 8.36 10.61 5.87
CA LEU A 102 8.59 10.12 4.52
C LEU A 102 9.91 9.36 4.41
N GLU A 103 10.94 9.72 5.19
CA GLU A 103 12.18 8.93 5.27
C GLU A 103 11.93 7.49 5.71
N CYS A 104 11.02 7.27 6.67
CA CYS A 104 10.61 5.92 7.07
C CYS A 104 9.87 5.16 5.94
N LEU A 105 9.11 5.87 5.10
CA LEU A 105 8.51 5.27 3.90
C LEU A 105 9.58 4.87 2.88
N TYR A 106 10.60 5.71 2.66
CA TYR A 106 11.71 5.39 1.76
C TYR A 106 12.51 4.19 2.25
N ASP A 107 12.72 4.08 3.56
CA ASP A 107 13.36 2.91 4.16
C ASP A 107 12.53 1.63 3.91
N LYS A 108 11.20 1.69 4.07
CA LYS A 108 10.29 0.57 3.73
C LYS A 108 10.32 0.18 2.26
N LEU A 109 10.48 1.16 1.36
CA LEU A 109 10.67 0.93 -0.08
C LEU A 109 11.98 0.22 -0.38
N CYS A 110 13.09 0.63 0.26
CA CYS A 110 14.38 -0.05 0.17
C CYS A 110 14.29 -1.50 0.67
N GLN A 111 13.58 -1.74 1.77
CA GLN A 111 13.42 -3.08 2.33
C GLN A 111 12.47 -3.97 1.51
N GLY A 112 11.72 -3.41 0.54
CA GLY A 112 10.76 -4.17 -0.26
C GLY A 112 9.59 -4.75 0.54
N THR A 113 9.27 -4.13 1.69
CA THR A 113 8.23 -4.62 2.62
C THR A 113 6.81 -4.21 2.22
N LEU A 114 6.67 -3.32 1.24
CA LEU A 114 5.38 -2.85 0.75
C LEU A 114 4.83 -3.77 -0.33
N SER A 115 3.52 -3.98 -0.30
CA SER A 115 2.81 -4.75 -1.31
C SER A 115 2.87 -4.05 -2.68
N PRO A 116 2.90 -4.78 -3.80
CA PRO A 116 2.93 -4.20 -5.14
C PRO A 116 1.79 -3.21 -5.42
N HIS A 117 0.61 -3.42 -4.83
CA HIS A 117 -0.51 -2.50 -4.97
C HIS A 117 -0.26 -1.15 -4.28
N VAL A 118 0.31 -1.16 -3.08
CA VAL A 118 0.70 0.04 -2.35
C VAL A 118 1.75 0.83 -3.12
N LEU A 119 2.77 0.13 -3.62
CA LEU A 119 3.81 0.69 -4.47
C LEU A 119 3.25 1.38 -5.72
N ALA A 120 2.36 0.71 -6.45
CA ALA A 120 1.72 1.26 -7.64
C ALA A 120 0.91 2.53 -7.30
N GLY A 121 0.16 2.50 -6.20
CA GLY A 121 -0.61 3.65 -5.76
C GLY A 121 0.25 4.83 -5.32
N LEU A 122 1.36 4.56 -4.63
CA LEU A 122 2.34 5.57 -4.26
C LEU A 122 2.92 6.27 -5.50
N HIS A 123 3.29 5.49 -6.53
CA HIS A 123 3.75 6.00 -7.82
C HIS A 123 2.71 6.86 -8.53
N GLU A 124 1.46 6.42 -8.51
CA GLU A 124 0.37 7.17 -9.09
C GLU A 124 0.12 8.49 -8.35
N VAL A 125 0.24 8.51 -7.01
CA VAL A 125 0.21 9.76 -6.23
C VAL A 125 1.36 10.68 -6.62
N ALA A 126 2.58 10.17 -6.79
CA ALA A 126 3.72 10.97 -7.22
C ALA A 126 3.48 11.61 -8.59
N ARG A 127 2.89 10.87 -9.54
CA ARG A 127 2.48 11.38 -10.86
C ARG A 127 1.46 12.52 -10.75
N CYS A 128 0.47 12.39 -9.88
CA CYS A 128 -0.54 13.44 -9.62
C CYS A 128 0.11 14.69 -9.02
N VAL A 129 1.05 14.53 -8.11
CA VAL A 129 1.81 15.63 -7.50
C VAL A 129 2.62 16.39 -8.55
N ASP A 130 3.29 15.68 -9.46
CA ASP A 130 4.06 16.31 -10.54
C ASP A 130 3.16 17.05 -11.54
N ALA A 131 1.96 16.53 -11.81
CA ALA A 131 0.94 17.20 -12.61
C ALA A 131 0.30 18.41 -11.90
N GLY A 132 0.41 18.49 -10.57
CA GLY A 132 -0.27 19.50 -9.74
C GLY A 132 -1.72 19.14 -9.38
N ASP A 133 -2.17 17.92 -9.71
CA ASP A 133 -3.52 17.41 -9.45
C ASP A 133 -3.62 16.78 -8.06
N PHE A 134 -3.55 17.62 -7.01
CA PHE A 134 -3.59 17.15 -5.63
C PHE A 134 -4.90 16.47 -5.24
N GLU A 135 -6.03 16.84 -5.84
CA GLU A 135 -7.32 16.16 -5.66
C GLU A 135 -7.26 14.70 -6.13
N GLN A 136 -6.73 14.48 -7.33
CA GLN A 136 -6.56 13.12 -7.85
C GLN A 136 -5.58 12.32 -6.98
N GLY A 137 -4.51 12.95 -6.50
CA GLY A 137 -3.57 12.34 -5.54
C GLY A 137 -4.25 11.88 -4.25
N LEU A 138 -5.18 12.67 -3.70
CA LEU A 138 -5.99 12.30 -2.53
C LEU A 138 -6.95 11.13 -2.82
N ALA A 139 -7.57 11.11 -4.00
CA ALA A 139 -8.45 10.02 -4.43
C ALA A 139 -7.69 8.69 -4.59
N VAL A 140 -6.52 8.72 -5.24
CA VAL A 140 -5.63 7.55 -5.38
C VAL A 140 -5.18 7.07 -4.00
N HIS A 141 -4.73 7.99 -3.14
CA HIS A 141 -4.39 7.67 -1.74
C HIS A 141 -5.55 6.92 -1.05
N ALA A 142 -6.79 7.41 -1.16
CA ALA A 142 -7.94 6.78 -0.51
C ALA A 142 -8.18 5.35 -1.03
N GLN A 143 -8.03 5.11 -2.34
CA GLN A 143 -8.13 3.78 -2.92
C GLN A 143 -7.05 2.84 -2.38
N VAL A 144 -5.81 3.32 -2.25
CA VAL A 144 -4.70 2.55 -1.68
C VAL A 144 -5.00 2.19 -0.22
N VAL A 145 -5.47 3.13 0.60
CA VAL A 145 -5.86 2.83 2.00
C VAL A 145 -6.96 1.77 2.04
N ALA A 146 -7.97 1.88 1.17
CA ALA A 146 -9.12 0.98 1.18
C ALA A 146 -8.76 -0.47 0.82
N ARG A 147 -7.75 -0.66 -0.02
CA ARG A 147 -7.36 -1.98 -0.56
C ARG A 147 -6.14 -2.59 0.12
N SER A 148 -5.47 -1.83 0.99
CA SER A 148 -4.23 -2.26 1.63
C SER A 148 -4.45 -2.61 3.09
N SER A 149 -3.55 -3.43 3.65
CA SER A 149 -3.62 -3.76 5.07
C SER A 149 -3.30 -2.54 5.92
N PHE A 150 -4.07 -2.30 6.98
CA PHE A 150 -3.85 -1.16 7.88
C PHE A 150 -2.44 -1.14 8.48
N SER A 151 -1.89 -2.31 8.80
CA SER A 151 -0.53 -2.45 9.36
C SER A 151 0.56 -1.92 8.40
N GLU A 152 0.38 -2.16 7.10
CA GLU A 152 1.37 -1.79 6.10
C GLU A 152 1.35 -0.29 5.80
N VAL A 153 0.15 0.30 5.71
CA VAL A 153 -0.03 1.66 5.21
C VAL A 153 -0.25 2.72 6.29
N SER A 154 -0.69 2.35 7.50
CA SER A 154 -1.02 3.33 8.57
C SER A 154 0.17 4.21 8.97
N SER A 155 1.41 3.71 8.86
CA SER A 155 2.60 4.47 9.29
C SER A 155 2.89 5.69 8.42
N PHE A 156 2.48 5.67 7.14
CA PHE A 156 2.83 6.71 6.17
C PHE A 156 1.63 7.32 5.44
N MET A 157 0.46 6.68 5.38
CA MET A 157 -0.69 7.24 4.66
C MET A 157 -1.21 8.53 5.28
N LEU A 158 -1.24 8.61 6.62
CA LEU A 158 -1.56 9.86 7.31
C LEU A 158 -0.61 11.01 6.94
N VAL A 159 0.65 10.67 6.69
CA VAL A 159 1.69 11.63 6.31
C VAL A 159 1.46 12.11 4.88
N LEU A 160 1.25 11.19 3.94
CA LEU A 160 0.95 11.51 2.54
C LEU A 160 -0.30 12.38 2.43
N LYS A 161 -1.38 12.00 3.11
CA LYS A 161 -2.62 12.81 3.17
C LYS A 161 -2.36 14.22 3.70
N ALA A 162 -1.52 14.34 4.73
CA ALA A 162 -1.20 15.64 5.32
C ALA A 162 -0.40 16.52 4.35
N VAL A 163 0.61 15.97 3.66
CA VAL A 163 1.41 16.70 2.67
C VAL A 163 0.54 17.12 1.48
N LEU A 164 -0.26 16.20 0.93
CA LEU A 164 -1.18 16.49 -0.18
C LEU A 164 -2.19 17.58 0.18
N SER A 165 -2.77 17.52 1.37
CA SER A 165 -3.74 18.52 1.84
C SER A 165 -3.10 19.91 2.03
N ILE A 166 -1.86 19.97 2.53
CA ILE A 166 -1.10 21.22 2.63
C ILE A 166 -0.80 21.76 1.23
N ALA A 167 -0.33 20.89 0.33
CA ALA A 167 -0.02 21.26 -1.05
C ALA A 167 -1.25 21.80 -1.80
N GLN A 168 -2.39 21.13 -1.66
CA GLN A 168 -3.66 21.58 -2.23
C GLN A 168 -4.03 22.98 -1.74
N LYS A 169 -3.94 23.22 -0.42
CA LYS A 169 -4.24 24.54 0.17
C LYS A 169 -3.31 25.63 -0.39
N LEU A 170 -2.00 25.36 -0.43
CA LEU A 170 -1.02 26.32 -0.95
C LEU A 170 -1.19 26.56 -2.46
N HIS A 171 -1.58 25.53 -3.21
CA HIS A 171 -1.86 25.65 -4.65
C HIS A 171 -3.10 26.49 -4.91
N THR A 172 -4.17 26.33 -4.13
CA THR A 172 -5.36 27.18 -4.22
C THR A 172 -5.05 28.64 -3.89
N GLU A 173 -4.14 28.92 -2.95
CA GLU A 173 -3.72 30.28 -2.61
C GLU A 173 -2.85 30.94 -3.70
N THR A 174 -2.20 30.17 -4.57
CA THR A 174 -1.34 30.68 -5.66
C THR A 174 -2.11 30.96 -6.96
N ARG A 175 -3.35 30.47 -7.08
CA ARG A 175 -4.16 30.57 -8.31
C ARG A 175 -5.16 31.73 -8.36
N GLU A 176 -5.21 32.58 -7.35
CA GLU A 176 -5.95 33.84 -7.43
C GLU A 176 -5.11 34.87 -8.22
N PRO A 177 -5.51 35.27 -9.44
CA PRO A 177 -4.90 36.42 -10.08
C PRO A 177 -5.22 37.68 -9.26
N PRO A 178 -4.31 38.66 -9.15
CA PRO A 178 -4.68 39.94 -8.57
C PRO A 178 -5.81 40.52 -9.42
N ALA A 179 -6.97 40.73 -8.80
CA ALA A 179 -8.05 41.49 -9.40
C ALA A 179 -7.48 42.86 -9.80
N VAL A 180 -7.28 43.04 -11.10
CA VAL A 180 -6.95 44.34 -11.68
C VAL A 180 -8.08 45.30 -11.31
N THR A 181 -7.75 46.29 -10.49
CA THR A 181 -8.60 47.44 -10.18
C THR A 181 -7.99 48.65 -10.86
#